data_AF-A0A958JFI2-F1
#
_entry.id   AF-A0A958JFI2-F1
#
_cell.length_a   1.000
_cell.length_b   1.000
_cell.length_c   1.000
_cell.angle_alpha   90.00
_cell.angle_beta   90.00
_cell.angle_gamma   90.00
#
_symmetry.space_group_name_H-M   'P 1'
#
loop_
_entity.id
_entity.type
_entity.pdbx_description
1 polymer ?
#
loop_
_entity_poly.entity_id
_entity_poly.type
_entity_poly.pdbx_seq_one_letter_code
_entity_poly.pdbx_strand_id
1 'polypeptide(L)'
;MDVSLIGLREHPEQGIATISSFLDEVDTVFHELNTYLSEATQNRLRNYFKVLTLNPEHSEQFNPLIQRTTKALQEALRRERQNLVEVSFEELTAEYSEQELHLIGQEISVIQLTVGCSVGCPSCSPMALTGVRRILSWDAIQEICLNWTESLSKNNVFFHWSSDSGDWKDSSGKTFRDVIQLLAEKYNYFPEITSAIPKGYEDEFKDLWSSVENQMRFSASNINLQRVLGEVPSREGISTSD
;
A
#
# COMPACT_ATOMS: atom_id res chain seq x y z
N MET A 1 23.78 2.72 20.07
CA MET A 1 24.53 1.83 20.98
C MET A 1 25.90 1.63 20.35
N ASP A 2 26.94 2.21 20.95
CA ASP A 2 28.32 1.95 20.56
C ASP A 2 28.73 0.59 21.16
N VAL A 3 28.68 -0.47 20.36
CA VAL A 3 29.25 -1.76 20.74
C VAL A 3 30.73 -1.70 20.39
N SER A 4 31.57 -1.30 21.34
CA SER A 4 33.01 -1.32 21.14
C SER A 4 33.49 -2.76 20.95
N LEU A 5 34.20 -3.04 19.84
CA LEU A 5 34.75 -4.35 19.45
C LEU A 5 35.63 -5.04 20.52
N ILE A 6 36.02 -4.31 21.58
CA ILE A 6 36.80 -4.82 22.70
C ILE A 6 36.00 -5.88 23.49
N GLY A 7 34.68 -5.71 23.65
CA GLY A 7 33.83 -6.66 24.41
C GLY A 7 33.60 -8.01 23.72
N LEU A 8 33.73 -8.07 22.39
CA LEU A 8 33.49 -9.29 21.60
C LEU A 8 34.62 -10.31 21.70
N ARG A 9 35.84 -9.87 22.05
CA ARG A 9 36.97 -10.78 22.32
C ARG A 9 36.92 -11.40 23.72
N GLU A 10 36.33 -10.71 24.68
CA GLU A 10 36.28 -11.14 26.08
C GLU A 10 35.07 -12.03 26.37
N HIS A 11 33.98 -11.88 25.60
CA HIS A 11 32.75 -12.65 25.77
C HIS A 11 32.16 -13.11 24.41
N PRO A 12 32.76 -14.13 23.75
CA PRO A 12 32.34 -14.60 22.43
C PRO A 12 30.87 -15.06 22.37
N GLU A 13 30.33 -15.55 23.49
CA GLU A 13 28.93 -15.94 23.67
C GLU A 13 27.95 -14.77 23.37
N GLN A 14 28.28 -13.56 23.84
CA GLN A 14 27.45 -12.35 23.66
C GLN A 14 27.56 -11.81 22.22
N GLY A 15 28.72 -12.03 21.58
CA GLY A 15 28.91 -11.72 20.17
C GLY A 15 28.12 -12.62 19.24
N ILE A 16 28.07 -13.91 19.53
CA ILE A 16 27.26 -14.88 18.78
C ILE A 16 25.78 -14.53 18.90
N ALA A 17 25.29 -14.17 20.10
CA ALA A 17 23.89 -13.76 20.29
C ALA A 17 23.54 -12.47 19.51
N THR A 18 24.44 -11.48 19.49
CA THR A 18 24.25 -10.21 18.76
C THR A 18 24.28 -10.42 17.25
N ILE A 19 25.22 -11.25 16.76
CA ILE A 19 25.29 -11.64 15.35
C ILE A 19 24.06 -12.44 14.93
N SER A 20 23.60 -13.38 15.78
CA SER A 20 22.40 -14.17 15.51
C SER A 20 21.17 -13.27 15.42
N SER A 21 20.98 -12.34 16.37
CA SER A 21 19.87 -11.38 16.35
C SER A 21 19.90 -10.48 15.12
N PHE A 22 21.08 -10.03 14.67
CA PHE A 22 21.21 -9.24 13.45
C PHE A 22 20.95 -10.08 12.19
N LEU A 23 21.40 -11.33 12.16
CA LEU A 23 21.10 -12.26 11.06
C LEU A 23 19.61 -12.58 11.01
N ASP A 24 18.93 -12.68 12.15
CA ASP A 24 17.47 -12.86 12.23
C ASP A 24 16.72 -11.62 11.72
N GLU A 25 17.18 -10.40 12.04
CA GLU A 25 16.64 -9.16 11.46
C GLU A 25 16.88 -9.08 9.95
N VAL A 26 18.08 -9.45 9.49
CA VAL A 26 18.41 -9.51 8.06
C VAL A 26 17.55 -10.56 7.36
N ASP A 27 17.39 -11.75 7.92
CA ASP A 27 16.54 -12.81 7.36
C ASP A 27 15.05 -12.41 7.37
N THR A 28 14.60 -11.63 8.35
CA THR A 28 13.26 -11.04 8.37
C THR A 28 13.08 -10.04 7.22
N VAL A 29 14.03 -9.11 7.04
CA VAL A 29 14.05 -8.18 5.91
C VAL A 29 14.12 -8.93 4.58
N PHE A 30 14.87 -10.03 4.50
CA PHE A 30 14.91 -10.89 3.32
C PHE A 30 13.61 -11.63 3.07
N HIS A 31 12.92 -12.08 4.13
CA HIS A 31 11.64 -12.73 4.01
C HIS A 31 10.58 -11.78 3.45
N GLU A 32 10.61 -10.52 3.89
CA GLU A 32 9.77 -9.45 3.33
C GLU A 32 10.17 -9.08 1.89
N LEU A 33 11.46 -9.15 1.53
CA LEU A 33 11.95 -8.89 0.18
C LEU A 33 11.80 -10.09 -0.76
N ASN A 34 11.60 -11.31 -0.25
CA ASN A 34 11.52 -12.55 -1.03
C ASN A 34 10.33 -12.56 -1.99
N THR A 35 9.27 -11.84 -1.69
CA THR A 35 8.09 -11.66 -2.54
C THR A 35 8.33 -10.70 -3.70
N TYR A 36 9.40 -9.92 -3.69
CA TYR A 36 9.61 -8.80 -4.63
C TYR A 36 10.92 -8.87 -5.42
N LEU A 37 11.90 -9.63 -4.96
CA LEU A 37 13.20 -9.71 -5.63
C LEU A 37 13.34 -11.00 -6.41
N SER A 38 13.97 -10.94 -7.59
CA SER A 38 14.41 -12.16 -8.28
C SER A 38 15.38 -12.96 -7.41
N GLU A 39 15.33 -14.28 -7.51
CA GLU A 39 16.19 -15.21 -6.74
C GLU A 39 17.69 -14.86 -6.87
N ALA A 40 18.11 -14.41 -8.05
CA ALA A 40 19.47 -13.94 -8.30
C ALA A 40 19.84 -12.68 -7.47
N THR A 41 18.89 -11.77 -7.28
CA THR A 41 19.09 -10.55 -6.48
C THR A 41 19.08 -10.87 -4.98
N GLN A 42 18.18 -11.76 -4.55
CA GLN A 42 18.14 -12.26 -3.19
C GLN A 42 19.48 -12.91 -2.80
N ASN A 43 20.01 -13.82 -3.64
CA ASN A 43 21.28 -14.51 -3.38
C ASN A 43 22.48 -13.56 -3.33
N ARG A 44 22.50 -12.51 -4.15
CA ARG A 44 23.55 -11.48 -4.11
C ARG A 44 23.53 -10.69 -2.81
N LEU A 45 22.35 -10.24 -2.39
CA LEU A 45 22.21 -9.51 -1.13
C LEU A 45 22.54 -10.42 0.06
N ARG A 46 22.11 -11.70 0.06
CA ARG A 46 22.34 -12.63 1.18
C ARG A 46 23.84 -12.89 1.39
N ASN A 47 24.57 -13.13 0.30
CA ASN A 47 26.03 -13.25 0.34
C ASN A 47 26.71 -11.95 0.80
N TYR A 48 26.16 -10.80 0.42
CA TYR A 48 26.69 -9.50 0.78
C TYR A 48 26.55 -9.21 2.29
N PHE A 49 25.36 -9.40 2.86
CA PHE A 49 25.16 -9.23 4.31
C PHE A 49 25.99 -10.23 5.11
N LYS A 50 26.10 -11.49 4.67
CA LYS A 50 26.94 -12.49 5.33
C LYS A 50 28.40 -12.05 5.44
N VAL A 51 28.95 -11.35 4.44
CA VAL A 51 30.32 -10.81 4.50
C VAL A 51 30.44 -9.67 5.51
N LEU A 52 29.43 -8.79 5.60
CA LEU A 52 29.38 -7.67 6.55
C LEU A 52 29.29 -8.14 8.00
N THR A 53 28.42 -9.12 8.28
CA THR A 53 28.23 -9.62 9.64
C THR A 53 29.46 -10.34 10.18
N LEU A 54 30.26 -10.95 9.30
CA LEU A 54 31.47 -11.67 9.68
C LEU A 54 32.69 -10.76 9.91
N ASN A 55 32.65 -9.48 9.51
CA ASN A 55 33.81 -8.57 9.58
C ASN A 55 33.42 -7.13 9.97
N PRO A 56 32.91 -6.90 11.20
CA PRO A 56 32.41 -5.60 11.64
C PRO A 56 33.47 -4.48 11.68
N GLU A 57 34.75 -4.80 11.92
CA GLU A 57 35.86 -3.82 11.83
C GLU A 57 36.09 -3.24 10.42
N HIS A 58 35.52 -3.87 9.38
CA HIS A 58 35.58 -3.37 8.01
C HIS A 58 34.33 -2.56 7.61
N SER A 59 33.38 -2.33 8.53
CA SER A 59 32.12 -1.64 8.26
C SER A 59 32.30 -0.28 7.58
N GLU A 60 33.30 0.51 7.96
CA GLU A 60 33.61 1.79 7.29
C GLU A 60 34.05 1.62 5.83
N GLN A 61 34.81 0.55 5.53
CA GLN A 61 35.26 0.24 4.17
C GLN A 61 34.08 -0.21 3.28
N PHE A 62 33.07 -0.83 3.88
CA PHE A 62 31.88 -1.29 3.17
C PHE A 62 30.74 -0.26 3.11
N ASN A 63 30.79 0.81 3.91
CA ASN A 63 29.75 1.85 3.92
C ASN A 63 29.44 2.43 2.52
N PRO A 64 30.44 2.73 1.65
CA PRO A 64 30.15 3.15 0.28
C PRO A 64 29.43 2.10 -0.55
N LEU A 65 29.70 0.81 -0.31
CA LEU A 65 29.05 -0.30 -1.01
C LEU A 65 27.64 -0.56 -0.47
N ILE A 66 27.41 -0.38 0.84
CA ILE A 66 26.07 -0.39 1.45
C ILE A 66 25.23 0.72 0.82
N GLN A 67 25.73 1.96 0.81
CA GLN A 67 25.02 3.10 0.22
C GLN A 67 24.70 2.88 -1.27
N ARG A 68 25.65 2.35 -2.06
CA ARG A 68 25.42 2.00 -3.47
C ARG A 68 24.37 0.91 -3.62
N THR A 69 24.40 -0.13 -2.79
CA THR A 69 23.46 -1.25 -2.84
C THR A 69 22.06 -0.80 -2.42
N THR A 70 21.94 -0.04 -1.34
CA THR A 70 20.68 0.58 -0.90
C THR A 70 20.11 1.50 -1.97
N LYS A 71 20.94 2.35 -2.60
CA LYS A 71 20.50 3.21 -3.70
C LYS A 71 20.03 2.39 -4.92
N ALA A 72 20.78 1.36 -5.31
CA ALA A 72 20.40 0.48 -6.42
C ALA A 72 19.09 -0.28 -6.12
N LEU A 73 18.91 -0.75 -4.89
CA LEU A 73 17.67 -1.39 -4.43
C LEU A 73 16.50 -0.39 -4.44
N GLN A 74 16.70 0.82 -3.92
CA GLN A 74 15.69 1.88 -3.98
C GLN A 74 15.34 2.24 -5.42
N GLU A 75 16.31 2.31 -6.33
CA GLU A 75 16.07 2.54 -7.76
C GLU A 75 15.35 1.36 -8.43
N ALA A 76 15.68 0.11 -8.08
CA ALA A 76 14.98 -1.07 -8.58
C ALA A 76 13.53 -1.11 -8.09
N LEU A 77 13.30 -0.91 -6.78
CA LEU A 77 11.97 -0.78 -6.19
C LEU A 77 11.21 0.40 -6.79
N ARG A 78 11.89 1.52 -7.11
CA ARG A 78 11.27 2.66 -7.80
C ARG A 78 10.90 2.32 -9.24
N ARG A 79 11.72 1.56 -9.97
CA ARG A 79 11.39 1.11 -11.33
C ARG A 79 10.25 0.10 -11.34
N GLU A 80 10.21 -0.82 -10.37
CA GLU A 80 9.06 -1.71 -10.22
C GLU A 80 7.79 -0.95 -9.81
N ARG A 81 7.91 0.06 -8.95
CA ARG A 81 6.81 1.02 -8.67
C ARG A 81 6.33 1.75 -9.92
N GLN A 82 7.16 1.88 -10.96
CA GLN A 82 6.76 2.50 -12.23
C GLN A 82 6.07 1.52 -13.18
N ASN A 83 6.12 0.22 -12.92
CA ASN A 83 5.39 -0.80 -13.67
C ASN A 83 4.01 -1.00 -13.04
N LEU A 84 3.19 0.05 -13.09
CA LEU A 84 1.79 -0.03 -12.71
C LEU A 84 1.08 -0.98 -13.68
N VAL A 85 0.44 -2.02 -13.14
CA VAL A 85 -0.35 -2.97 -13.94
C VAL A 85 -1.82 -2.64 -13.78
N GLU A 86 -2.51 -2.41 -14.89
CA GLU A 86 -3.95 -2.34 -14.92
C GLU A 86 -4.55 -3.73 -15.09
N VAL A 87 -5.53 -4.05 -14.24
CA VAL A 87 -6.19 -5.34 -14.19
C VAL A 87 -7.57 -5.21 -14.83
N SER A 88 -7.85 -6.04 -15.83
CA SER A 88 -9.18 -6.12 -16.46
C SER A 88 -10.17 -6.92 -15.61
N PHE A 89 -11.47 -6.82 -15.91
CA PHE A 89 -12.47 -7.67 -15.27
C PHE A 89 -12.25 -9.15 -15.59
N GLU A 90 -11.88 -9.45 -16.84
CA GLU A 90 -11.54 -10.81 -17.28
C GLU A 90 -10.37 -11.37 -16.47
N GLU A 91 -9.28 -10.62 -16.29
CA GLU A 91 -8.14 -11.07 -15.48
C GLU A 91 -8.54 -11.27 -14.01
N LEU A 92 -9.35 -10.35 -13.45
CA LEU A 92 -9.81 -10.43 -12.07
C LEU A 92 -10.67 -11.68 -11.82
N THR A 93 -11.40 -12.14 -12.84
CA THR A 93 -12.42 -13.18 -12.71
C THR A 93 -12.00 -14.53 -13.30
N ALA A 94 -10.85 -14.59 -13.98
CA ALA A 94 -10.38 -15.75 -14.74
C ALA A 94 -10.31 -17.07 -13.95
N GLU A 95 -10.10 -17.00 -12.63
CA GLU A 95 -9.96 -18.18 -11.76
C GLU A 95 -11.27 -18.69 -11.17
N TYR A 96 -12.38 -17.98 -11.39
CA TYR A 96 -13.68 -18.28 -10.79
C TYR A 96 -14.67 -18.79 -11.84
N SER A 97 -15.42 -19.82 -11.47
CA SER A 97 -16.60 -20.26 -12.23
C SER A 97 -17.72 -19.21 -12.17
N GLU A 98 -18.67 -19.27 -13.10
CA GLU A 98 -19.84 -18.39 -13.08
C GLU A 98 -20.63 -18.50 -11.76
N GLN A 99 -20.72 -19.71 -11.17
CA GLN A 99 -21.39 -19.90 -9.89
C GLN A 99 -20.63 -19.21 -8.74
N GLU A 100 -19.30 -19.29 -8.73
CA GLU A 100 -18.48 -18.60 -7.74
C GLU A 100 -18.57 -17.08 -7.89
N LEU A 101 -18.51 -16.56 -9.12
CA LEU A 101 -18.69 -15.13 -9.40
C LEU A 101 -20.06 -14.63 -8.98
N HIS A 102 -21.10 -15.44 -9.16
CA HIS A 102 -22.44 -15.11 -8.69
C HIS A 102 -22.48 -14.97 -7.15
N LEU A 103 -21.87 -15.91 -6.42
CA LEU A 103 -21.81 -15.87 -4.96
C LEU A 103 -20.96 -14.69 -4.45
N ILE A 104 -19.80 -14.45 -5.09
CA ILE A 104 -18.95 -13.29 -4.79
C ILE A 104 -19.75 -12.00 -4.98
N GLY A 105 -20.45 -11.88 -6.12
CA GLY A 105 -21.27 -10.72 -6.44
C GLY A 105 -22.41 -10.48 -5.45
N GLN A 106 -23.00 -11.52 -4.85
CA GLN A 106 -24.06 -11.39 -3.84
C GLN A 106 -23.53 -10.88 -2.49
N GLU A 107 -22.34 -11.32 -2.11
CA GLU A 107 -21.75 -11.08 -0.79
C GLU A 107 -20.64 -10.01 -0.80
N ILE A 108 -20.45 -9.33 -1.93
CA ILE A 108 -19.40 -8.32 -2.06
C ILE A 108 -19.63 -7.20 -1.05
N SER A 109 -18.61 -6.96 -0.23
CA SER A 109 -18.57 -5.90 0.77
C SER A 109 -17.37 -4.96 0.57
N VAL A 110 -16.41 -5.37 -0.27
CA VAL A 110 -15.15 -4.66 -0.50
C VAL A 110 -14.79 -4.72 -1.97
N ILE A 111 -14.43 -3.56 -2.53
CA ILE A 111 -13.75 -3.50 -3.84
C ILE A 111 -12.40 -2.82 -3.62
N GLN A 112 -11.33 -3.58 -3.70
CA GLN A 112 -9.98 -3.04 -3.60
C GLN A 112 -9.54 -2.47 -4.95
N LEU A 113 -9.58 -1.13 -5.08
CA LEU A 113 -9.23 -0.44 -6.32
C LEU A 113 -7.74 -0.53 -6.67
N THR A 114 -6.88 -0.54 -5.64
CA THR A 114 -5.43 -0.56 -5.78
C THR A 114 -4.79 -1.64 -4.92
N VAL A 115 -3.75 -2.29 -5.43
CA VAL A 115 -2.86 -3.14 -4.64
C VAL A 115 -1.64 -2.31 -4.24
N GLY A 116 -1.55 -2.02 -2.94
CA GLY A 116 -0.55 -1.15 -2.33
C GLY A 116 -1.04 0.29 -2.11
N CYS A 117 -0.26 1.07 -1.38
CA CYS A 117 -0.59 2.43 -0.95
C CYS A 117 0.63 3.35 -1.01
N SER A 118 0.49 4.55 -1.55
CA SER A 118 1.57 5.54 -1.63
C SER A 118 1.92 6.18 -0.30
N VAL A 119 1.01 6.16 0.69
CA VAL A 119 1.17 6.84 1.97
C VAL A 119 2.08 6.08 2.93
N GLY A 120 1.91 4.75 3.03
CA GLY A 120 2.74 3.90 3.91
C GLY A 120 2.62 4.24 5.39
N CYS A 121 1.42 4.16 5.97
CA CYS A 121 1.19 4.49 7.38
C CYS A 121 1.87 3.47 8.33
N PRO A 122 2.57 3.91 9.40
CA PRO A 122 3.22 2.99 10.35
C PRO A 122 2.27 2.03 11.07
N SER A 123 1.02 2.44 11.26
CA SER A 123 -0.05 1.65 11.90
C SER A 123 -0.90 0.87 10.89
N CYS A 124 -0.53 0.85 9.61
CA CYS A 124 -1.30 0.11 8.62
C CYS A 124 -1.21 -1.39 8.87
N SER A 125 -2.15 -2.13 8.28
CA SER A 125 -2.11 -3.60 8.27
C SER A 125 -0.73 -4.10 7.84
N PRO A 126 -0.17 -5.16 8.48
CA PRO A 126 1.05 -5.80 8.01
C PRO A 126 0.97 -6.26 6.54
N MET A 127 -0.26 -6.42 6.02
CA MET A 127 -0.50 -6.76 4.61
C MET A 127 -0.47 -5.56 3.66
N ALA A 128 -0.35 -4.33 4.15
CA ALA A 128 -0.33 -3.14 3.33
C ALA A 128 1.00 -3.01 2.57
N LEU A 129 0.91 -3.05 1.25
CA LEU A 129 2.09 -2.94 0.40
C LEU A 129 2.46 -1.48 0.16
N THR A 130 3.74 -1.14 0.27
CA THR A 130 4.19 0.24 0.02
C THR A 130 4.30 0.53 -1.47
N GLY A 131 3.66 1.64 -1.89
CA GLY A 131 3.48 2.08 -3.27
C GLY A 131 2.45 1.25 -4.02
N VAL A 132 1.72 1.87 -4.93
CA VAL A 132 0.79 1.15 -5.81
C VAL A 132 1.55 0.26 -6.79
N ARG A 133 1.02 -0.92 -7.09
CA ARG A 133 1.57 -1.87 -8.08
C ARG A 133 0.53 -2.31 -9.10
N ARG A 134 -0.70 -2.54 -8.65
CA ARG A 134 -1.81 -2.92 -9.51
C ARG A 134 -2.99 -2.00 -9.24
N ILE A 135 -3.75 -1.71 -10.28
CA ILE A 135 -5.03 -1.02 -10.16
C ILE A 135 -6.07 -1.74 -11.00
N LEU A 136 -7.33 -1.64 -10.63
CA LEU A 136 -8.40 -2.00 -11.55
C LEU A 136 -8.42 -1.02 -12.72
N SER A 137 -8.54 -1.53 -13.94
CA SER A 137 -8.84 -0.68 -15.11
C SER A 137 -10.21 -0.02 -14.95
N TRP A 138 -10.42 1.11 -15.60
CA TRP A 138 -11.72 1.78 -15.58
C TRP A 138 -12.84 0.88 -16.11
N ASP A 139 -12.59 0.16 -17.19
CA ASP A 139 -13.54 -0.79 -17.77
C ASP A 139 -13.90 -1.89 -16.76
N ALA A 140 -12.92 -2.40 -16.00
CA ALA A 140 -13.19 -3.38 -14.94
C ALA A 140 -14.11 -2.83 -13.84
N ILE A 141 -13.92 -1.58 -13.44
CA ILE A 141 -14.81 -0.92 -12.46
C ILE A 141 -16.22 -0.81 -13.02
N GLN A 142 -16.37 -0.44 -14.28
CA GLN A 142 -17.68 -0.35 -14.93
C GLN A 142 -18.39 -1.70 -15.00
N GLU A 143 -17.66 -2.77 -15.34
CA GLU A 143 -18.18 -4.14 -15.38
C GLU A 143 -18.57 -4.65 -13.99
N ILE A 144 -17.75 -4.43 -12.96
CA ILE A 144 -18.09 -4.74 -11.56
C ILE A 144 -19.39 -4.04 -11.16
N CYS A 145 -19.48 -2.74 -11.44
CA CYS A 145 -20.68 -1.97 -11.11
C CYS A 145 -21.89 -2.50 -11.87
N LEU A 146 -21.77 -2.78 -13.16
CA LEU A 146 -22.86 -3.31 -13.98
C LEU A 146 -23.34 -4.69 -13.50
N ASN A 147 -22.43 -5.60 -13.20
CA ASN A 147 -22.76 -6.98 -12.83
C ASN A 147 -23.32 -7.08 -11.40
N TRP A 148 -22.87 -6.23 -10.47
CA TRP A 148 -23.15 -6.39 -9.03
C TRP A 148 -23.84 -5.18 -8.37
N THR A 149 -24.41 -4.24 -9.15
CA THR A 149 -25.03 -2.99 -8.65
C THR A 149 -25.90 -3.18 -7.41
N GLU A 150 -26.83 -4.15 -7.46
CA GLU A 150 -27.80 -4.36 -6.38
C GLU A 150 -27.11 -4.68 -5.06
N SER A 151 -26.12 -5.57 -5.10
CA SER A 151 -25.31 -5.94 -3.94
C SER A 151 -24.43 -4.78 -3.48
N LEU A 152 -23.84 -4.01 -4.39
CA LEU A 152 -23.02 -2.84 -4.02
C LEU A 152 -23.80 -1.85 -3.16
N SER A 153 -25.04 -1.56 -3.58
CA SER A 153 -25.94 -0.66 -2.85
C SER A 153 -26.43 -1.28 -1.53
N LYS A 154 -26.78 -2.57 -1.54
CA LYS A 154 -27.33 -3.25 -0.35
C LYS A 154 -26.31 -3.45 0.76
N ASN A 155 -25.05 -3.75 0.39
CA ASN A 155 -24.01 -4.15 1.34
C ASN A 155 -23.15 -2.96 1.81
N ASN A 156 -23.39 -1.74 1.32
CA ASN A 156 -22.57 -0.55 1.60
C ASN A 156 -21.09 -0.81 1.34
N VAL A 157 -20.77 -1.30 0.13
CA VAL A 157 -19.41 -1.66 -0.26
C VAL A 157 -18.41 -0.53 -0.05
N PHE A 158 -17.31 -0.83 0.62
CA PHE A 158 -16.22 0.11 0.83
C PHE A 158 -15.05 -0.16 -0.12
N PHE A 159 -14.37 0.92 -0.53
CA PHE A 159 -13.30 0.90 -1.53
C PHE A 159 -11.88 0.83 -0.94
N HIS A 160 -11.77 0.54 0.35
CA HIS A 160 -10.50 0.55 1.07
C HIS A 160 -10.23 -0.81 1.71
N TRP A 161 -9.11 -1.43 1.34
CA TRP A 161 -8.59 -2.60 2.05
C TRP A 161 -7.07 -2.64 1.92
N SER A 162 -6.38 -2.33 3.02
CA SER A 162 -4.91 -2.23 3.06
C SER A 162 -4.31 -1.37 1.93
N SER A 163 -5.08 -0.38 1.46
CA SER A 163 -4.82 0.51 0.33
C SER A 163 -5.52 1.85 0.54
N ASP A 164 -5.10 2.89 -0.18
CA ASP A 164 -5.78 4.17 -0.20
C ASP A 164 -6.50 4.34 -1.54
N SER A 165 -7.82 4.52 -1.51
CA SER A 165 -8.60 4.65 -2.74
C SER A 165 -8.25 5.91 -3.53
N GLY A 166 -7.72 6.95 -2.86
CA GLY A 166 -7.21 8.16 -3.51
C GLY A 166 -5.98 7.93 -4.37
N ASP A 167 -5.30 6.79 -4.23
CA ASP A 167 -4.19 6.43 -5.12
C ASP A 167 -4.64 5.91 -6.48
N TRP A 168 -5.95 5.62 -6.65
CA TRP A 168 -6.45 5.08 -7.90
C TRP A 168 -6.49 6.15 -9.00
N LYS A 169 -5.72 5.89 -10.06
CA LYS A 169 -5.72 6.66 -11.30
C LYS A 169 -5.34 5.75 -12.46
N ASP A 170 -6.20 5.67 -13.48
CA ASP A 170 -5.93 4.84 -14.66
C ASP A 170 -5.05 5.57 -15.70
N SER A 171 -4.67 4.84 -16.74
CA SER A 171 -3.90 5.34 -17.88
C SER A 171 -4.68 6.31 -18.77
N SER A 172 -6.01 6.31 -18.73
CA SER A 172 -6.86 7.26 -19.44
C SER A 172 -6.98 8.61 -18.70
N GLY A 173 -6.51 8.68 -17.46
CA GLY A 173 -6.52 9.85 -16.61
C GLY A 173 -7.73 9.96 -15.68
N LYS A 174 -8.57 8.92 -15.62
CA LYS A 174 -9.65 8.78 -14.65
C LYS A 174 -9.09 8.63 -13.25
N THR A 175 -9.76 9.24 -12.28
CA THR A 175 -9.35 9.24 -10.86
C THR A 175 -10.43 8.67 -9.97
N PHE A 176 -10.13 8.51 -8.67
CA PHE A 176 -11.10 8.02 -7.71
C PHE A 176 -12.38 8.86 -7.67
N ARG A 177 -12.29 10.17 -7.95
CA ARG A 177 -13.46 11.03 -8.13
C ARG A 177 -14.40 10.53 -9.23
N ASP A 178 -13.88 10.11 -10.38
CA ASP A 178 -14.71 9.55 -11.46
C ASP A 178 -15.44 8.28 -11.01
N VAL A 179 -14.80 7.44 -10.19
CA VAL A 179 -15.43 6.22 -9.62
C VAL A 179 -16.62 6.62 -8.75
N ILE A 180 -16.43 7.59 -7.85
CA ILE A 180 -17.51 8.09 -7.00
C ILE A 180 -18.65 8.67 -7.83
N GLN A 181 -18.33 9.46 -8.84
CA GLN A 181 -19.32 10.09 -9.70
C GLN A 181 -20.12 9.04 -10.49
N LEU A 182 -19.47 7.97 -10.98
CA LEU A 182 -20.15 6.83 -11.60
C LEU A 182 -21.16 6.18 -10.64
N LEU A 183 -20.76 5.93 -9.39
CA LEU A 183 -21.63 5.32 -8.37
C LEU A 183 -22.81 6.21 -8.01
N ALA A 184 -22.57 7.51 -7.84
CA ALA A 184 -23.59 8.49 -7.52
C ALA A 184 -24.60 8.66 -8.67
N GLU A 185 -24.13 8.93 -9.89
CA GLU A 185 -24.99 9.29 -11.02
C GLU A 185 -25.74 8.09 -11.60
N LYS A 186 -25.05 6.96 -11.73
CA LYS A 186 -25.62 5.79 -12.42
C LYS A 186 -26.37 4.86 -11.48
N TYR A 187 -25.97 4.83 -10.21
CA TYR A 187 -26.44 3.83 -9.26
C TYR A 187 -27.03 4.42 -7.97
N ASN A 188 -27.05 5.76 -7.83
CA ASN A 188 -27.55 6.45 -6.64
C ASN A 188 -26.96 5.89 -5.34
N TYR A 189 -25.66 5.58 -5.37
CA TYR A 189 -24.93 4.96 -4.28
C TYR A 189 -23.72 5.82 -3.88
N PHE A 190 -23.55 6.05 -2.58
CA PHE A 190 -22.46 6.84 -2.01
C PHE A 190 -21.68 5.97 -1.01
N PRO A 191 -20.50 5.48 -1.37
CA PRO A 191 -19.71 4.67 -0.46
C PRO A 191 -19.13 5.49 0.69
N GLU A 192 -18.82 4.81 1.79
CA GLU A 192 -17.93 5.34 2.82
C GLU A 192 -16.50 5.39 2.29
N ILE A 193 -15.86 6.56 2.41
CA ILE A 193 -14.49 6.80 1.98
C ILE A 193 -13.59 6.84 3.21
N THR A 194 -12.63 5.95 3.25
CA THR A 194 -11.52 6.01 4.20
C THR A 194 -10.25 6.24 3.39
N SER A 195 -9.55 7.34 3.67
CA SER A 195 -8.35 7.72 2.94
C SER A 195 -7.39 8.46 3.86
N ALA A 196 -6.11 8.13 3.75
CA ALA A 196 -5.02 8.92 4.31
C ALA A 196 -4.62 10.08 3.39
N ILE A 197 -5.33 10.27 2.27
CA ILE A 197 -5.18 11.34 1.29
C ILE A 197 -3.75 11.36 0.76
N PRO A 198 -3.49 10.75 -0.42
CA PRO A 198 -2.16 10.79 -1.02
C PRO A 198 -1.67 12.22 -1.24
N LYS A 199 -0.36 12.45 -1.08
CA LYS A 199 0.24 13.77 -1.32
C LYS A 199 0.03 14.19 -2.77
N GLY A 200 -0.42 15.43 -2.98
CA GLY A 200 -0.70 15.99 -4.31
C GLY A 200 -2.15 15.83 -4.77
N TYR A 201 -3.00 15.15 -3.99
CA TYR A 201 -4.43 14.95 -4.28
C TYR A 201 -5.33 15.77 -3.34
N GLU A 202 -4.77 16.71 -2.57
CA GLU A 202 -5.52 17.48 -1.58
C GLU A 202 -6.69 18.26 -2.19
N ASP A 203 -6.48 18.90 -3.33
CA ASP A 203 -7.53 19.70 -3.98
C ASP A 203 -8.64 18.82 -4.57
N GLU A 204 -8.30 17.65 -5.10
CA GLU A 204 -9.31 16.69 -5.57
C GLU A 204 -10.20 16.20 -4.41
N PHE A 205 -9.60 15.93 -3.25
CA PHE A 205 -10.35 15.54 -2.06
C PHE A 205 -11.18 16.70 -1.47
N LYS A 206 -10.70 17.94 -1.53
CA LYS A 206 -11.51 19.12 -1.18
C LYS A 206 -12.72 19.26 -2.09
N ASP A 207 -12.51 19.13 -3.40
CA ASP A 207 -13.58 19.20 -4.39
C ASP A 207 -14.61 18.11 -4.14
N LEU A 208 -14.14 16.86 -3.97
CA LEU A 208 -15.00 15.72 -3.68
C LEU A 208 -15.82 16.00 -2.43
N TRP A 209 -15.16 16.40 -1.33
CA TRP A 209 -15.81 16.78 -0.07
C TRP A 209 -16.92 17.82 -0.24
N SER A 210 -16.68 18.84 -1.07
CA SER A 210 -17.66 19.90 -1.31
C SER A 210 -18.84 19.47 -2.19
N SER A 211 -18.62 18.50 -3.08
CA SER A 211 -19.58 18.07 -4.10
C SER A 211 -20.64 17.09 -3.60
N VAL A 212 -20.31 16.32 -2.56
CA VAL A 212 -21.20 15.33 -1.93
C VAL A 212 -21.68 15.87 -0.59
N GLU A 213 -22.67 16.76 -0.62
CA GLU A 213 -23.32 17.29 0.58
C GLU A 213 -23.81 16.14 1.48
N ASN A 214 -23.13 15.92 2.61
CA ASN A 214 -23.52 15.08 3.75
C ASN A 214 -23.73 13.57 3.51
N GLN A 215 -23.56 13.05 2.29
CA GLN A 215 -23.81 11.63 1.98
C GLN A 215 -22.58 10.74 2.07
N MET A 216 -21.38 11.32 2.03
CA MET A 216 -20.13 10.59 2.20
C MET A 216 -19.59 10.72 3.62
N ARG A 217 -19.20 9.58 4.20
CA ARG A 217 -18.38 9.55 5.41
C ARG A 217 -16.93 9.53 4.99
N PHE A 218 -16.15 10.45 5.55
CA PHE A 218 -14.72 10.52 5.35
C PHE A 218 -14.01 10.18 6.65
N SER A 219 -13.16 9.17 6.62
CA SER A 219 -12.22 8.88 7.69
C SER A 219 -10.79 9.13 7.22
N ALA A 220 -10.11 10.06 7.89
CA ALA A 220 -8.74 10.43 7.66
C ALA A 220 -8.07 10.81 8.99
N SER A 221 -6.76 10.62 9.11
CA SER A 221 -6.04 11.04 10.32
C SER A 221 -6.10 12.57 10.49
N ASN A 222 -6.01 13.04 11.73
CA ASN A 222 -6.03 14.48 12.06
C ASN A 222 -4.99 15.28 11.27
N ILE A 223 -3.79 14.72 11.07
CA ILE A 223 -2.71 15.36 10.30
C ILE A 223 -3.12 15.55 8.83
N ASN A 224 -3.78 14.57 8.24
CA ASN A 224 -4.22 14.65 6.85
C ASN A 224 -5.42 15.60 6.70
N LEU A 225 -6.36 15.58 7.63
CA LEU A 225 -7.47 16.55 7.66
C LEU A 225 -6.96 17.99 7.77
N GLN A 226 -6.01 18.27 8.67
CA GLN A 226 -5.39 19.59 8.76
C GLN A 226 -4.69 19.99 7.45
N ARG A 227 -3.98 19.05 6.80
CA ARG A 227 -3.30 19.33 5.53
C ARG A 227 -4.28 19.73 4.44
N VAL A 228 -5.44 19.07 4.37
CA VAL A 228 -6.44 19.33 3.33
C VAL A 228 -7.30 20.52 3.67
N LEU A 229 -7.83 20.62 4.88
CA LEU A 229 -8.89 21.57 5.20
C LEU A 229 -8.36 22.83 5.92
N GLY A 230 -7.08 22.85 6.28
CA GLY A 230 -6.45 23.93 7.06
C GLY A 230 -6.83 23.91 8.55
N GLU A 231 -8.03 23.41 8.88
CA GLU A 231 -8.54 23.18 10.22
C GLU A 231 -9.25 21.82 10.27
N VAL A 232 -9.25 21.14 11.43
CA VAL A 232 -10.04 19.90 11.59
C VAL A 232 -11.51 20.29 11.74
N PRO A 233 -12.40 19.94 10.80
CA PRO A 233 -13.79 20.37 10.88
C PRO A 233 -14.49 19.64 12.03
N SER A 234 -15.31 20.36 12.80
CA SER A 234 -16.14 19.78 13.86
C SER A 234 -17.45 19.16 13.33
N ARG A 235 -17.49 18.67 12.08
CA ARG A 235 -18.74 18.23 11.43
C ARG A 235 -19.17 16.83 11.91
N GLU A 236 -20.48 16.66 12.09
CA GLU A 236 -21.09 15.33 12.22
C GLU A 236 -20.79 14.48 10.97
N GLY A 237 -20.32 13.25 11.15
CA GLY A 237 -19.95 12.34 10.05
C GLY A 237 -18.45 12.22 9.77
N ILE A 238 -17.59 12.96 10.48
CA ILE A 238 -16.14 12.78 10.46
C ILE A 238 -15.73 11.93 11.66
N SER A 239 -15.20 10.73 11.41
CA SER A 239 -14.50 9.96 12.43
C SER A 239 -13.00 10.26 12.31
N THR A 240 -12.44 10.89 13.34
CA THR A 240 -11.00 11.10 13.44
C THR A 240 -10.39 9.93 14.19
N SER A 241 -9.35 9.30 13.63
CA SER A 241 -8.44 8.44 14.38
C SER A 241 -7.25 9.26 14.84
N ASP A 242 -6.92 9.15 16.13
CA ASP A 242 -5.72 9.74 16.75
C ASP A 242 -4.43 9.09 16.22
#